data_AF-A0A662CJL9-F1
#
_entry.id   AF-A0A662CJL9-F1
#
_cell.length_a   1.000
_cell.length_b   1.000
_cell.length_c   1.000
_cell.angle_alpha   90.00
_cell.angle_beta   90.00
_cell.angle_gamma   90.00
#
_symmetry.space_group_name_H-M   'P 1'
#
loop_
_entity.id
_entity.type
_entity.pdbx_description
1 polymer ?
#
loop_
_entity_poly.entity_id
_entity_poly.type
_entity_poly.pdbx_seq_one_letter_code
_entity_poly.pdbx_strand_id
1 'polypeptide(L)'
;SLKGKMRCLLERAERKELTTSLGKARIHVCEREDDYKKCCVCKIFGLPGEKEFGGPTRLIVRDSFLTDESAKRLRELPTDMEYTEIKFENAIDRITSAANPRQTERVPAGAEFNFEMIYNVFCDDDKDDLRHVFKAMKLLEDDYLGSSGSRGYGKIRFKDIEVFWNPIKSYESGELRKITINGDNKTPEELIQNFDELKGKMGNEV
;
A
#
# COMPACT_ATOMS: atom_id res chain seq x y z
N SER A 1 -1.75 -8.19 -1.43
CA SER A 1 -0.45 -7.81 -2.05
C SER A 1 0.03 -6.41 -1.67
N LEU A 2 -0.80 -5.36 -1.79
CA LEU A 2 -0.40 -3.97 -1.52
C LEU A 2 0.08 -3.74 -0.08
N LYS A 3 -0.75 -4.11 0.92
CA LYS A 3 -0.43 -4.01 2.35
C LYS A 3 0.90 -4.68 2.71
N GLY A 4 1.14 -5.89 2.19
CA GLY A 4 2.36 -6.66 2.48
C GLY A 4 3.61 -6.01 1.92
N LYS A 5 3.55 -5.48 0.69
CA LYS A 5 4.69 -4.77 0.08
C LYS A 5 4.97 -3.45 0.79
N MET A 6 3.93 -2.68 1.13
CA MET A 6 4.06 -1.46 1.94
C MET A 6 4.72 -1.74 3.30
N ARG A 7 4.29 -2.82 3.99
CA ARG A 7 4.91 -3.27 5.24
C ARG A 7 6.41 -3.54 5.06
N CYS A 8 6.76 -4.37 4.07
CA CYS A 8 8.14 -4.77 3.81
C CYS A 8 9.05 -3.56 3.53
N LEU A 9 8.57 -2.58 2.76
CA LEU A 9 9.33 -1.37 2.46
C LEU A 9 9.50 -0.49 3.69
N LEU A 10 8.44 -0.31 4.49
CA LEU A 10 8.52 0.47 5.71
C LEU A 10 9.43 -0.19 6.76
N GLU A 11 9.38 -1.52 6.91
CA GLU A 11 10.30 -2.29 7.77
C GLU A 11 11.77 -1.99 7.45
N ARG A 12 12.12 -1.97 6.15
CA ARG A 12 13.48 -1.65 5.70
C ARG A 12 13.83 -0.18 5.93
N ALA A 13 12.92 0.74 5.63
CA ALA A 13 13.13 2.17 5.82
C ALA A 13 13.35 2.53 7.30
N GLU A 14 12.62 1.87 8.19
CA GLU A 14 12.73 2.02 9.66
C GLU A 14 13.81 1.12 10.29
N ARG A 15 14.63 0.45 9.46
CA ARG A 15 15.73 -0.43 9.86
C ARG A 15 15.32 -1.48 10.90
N LYS A 16 14.11 -2.04 10.74
CA LYS A 16 13.58 -3.06 11.65
C LYS A 16 14.19 -4.42 11.35
N GLU A 17 14.52 -5.16 12.40
CA GLU A 17 15.02 -6.53 12.28
C GLU A 17 13.88 -7.49 11.96
N LEU A 18 14.11 -8.39 11.01
CA LEU A 18 13.14 -9.40 10.59
C LEU A 18 13.25 -10.64 11.48
N THR A 19 12.56 -10.59 12.61
CA THR A 19 12.68 -11.55 13.72
C THR A 19 11.85 -12.81 13.53
N THR A 20 10.75 -12.76 12.79
CA THR A 20 9.80 -13.88 12.70
C THR A 20 9.60 -14.36 11.27
N SER A 21 9.54 -15.68 11.09
CA SER A 21 9.20 -16.32 9.81
C SER A 21 7.68 -16.54 9.73
N LEU A 22 7.06 -16.04 8.67
CA LEU A 22 5.66 -16.27 8.33
C LEU A 22 5.60 -16.97 6.97
N GLY A 23 5.50 -18.30 6.99
CA GLY A 23 5.65 -19.13 5.79
C GLY A 23 7.04 -18.96 5.17
N LYS A 24 7.10 -18.50 3.91
CA LYS A 24 8.37 -18.23 3.20
C LYS A 24 8.89 -16.81 3.39
N ALA A 25 8.14 -15.94 4.07
CA ALA A 25 8.53 -14.55 4.30
C ALA A 25 9.08 -14.37 5.72
N ARG A 26 9.95 -13.37 5.90
CA ARG A 26 10.36 -12.89 7.22
C ARG A 26 9.83 -11.49 7.45
N ILE A 27 9.27 -11.25 8.62
CA ILE A 27 8.65 -9.99 9.02
C ILE A 27 9.20 -9.51 10.35
N HIS A 28 9.14 -8.20 10.59
CA HIS A 28 9.41 -7.65 11.90
C HIS A 28 8.24 -7.88 12.84
N VAL A 29 8.52 -8.38 14.04
CA VAL A 29 7.56 -8.56 15.13
C VAL A 29 8.22 -8.12 16.41
N CYS A 30 7.63 -7.13 17.11
CA CYS A 30 8.09 -6.73 18.44
C CYS A 30 7.90 -7.88 19.45
N GLU A 31 8.85 -8.04 20.35
CA GLU A 31 8.79 -9.07 21.41
C GLU A 31 8.35 -8.52 22.77
N ARG A 32 8.48 -7.21 22.97
CA ARG A 32 8.09 -6.51 24.19
C ARG A 32 7.04 -5.46 23.91
N GLU A 33 6.15 -5.25 24.87
CA GLU A 33 5.07 -4.26 24.78
C GLU A 33 5.60 -2.83 24.64
N ASP A 34 6.68 -2.48 25.36
CA ASP A 34 7.28 -1.14 25.31
C ASP A 34 7.82 -0.78 23.92
N ASP A 35 8.37 -1.78 23.22
CA ASP A 35 8.85 -1.61 21.85
C ASP A 35 7.68 -1.49 20.87
N TYR A 36 6.61 -2.26 21.10
CA TYR A 36 5.39 -2.19 20.29
C TYR A 36 4.74 -0.80 20.33
N LYS A 37 4.64 -0.19 21.52
CA LYS A 37 4.07 1.17 21.69
C LYS A 37 4.77 2.21 20.81
N LYS A 38 6.08 2.03 20.58
CA LYS A 38 6.93 2.92 19.76
C LYS A 38 7.07 2.46 18.31
N CYS A 39 6.53 1.30 17.94
CA CYS A 39 6.72 0.69 16.63
C CYS A 39 5.55 1.01 15.69
N CYS A 40 5.74 2.01 14.82
CA CYS A 40 4.76 2.36 13.79
C CYS A 40 4.44 1.17 12.86
N VAL A 41 5.44 0.35 12.50
CA VAL A 41 5.23 -0.83 11.62
C VAL A 41 4.24 -1.82 12.23
N CYS A 42 4.47 -2.26 13.47
CA CYS A 42 3.62 -3.25 14.11
C CYS A 42 2.24 -2.69 14.44
N LYS A 43 2.12 -1.41 14.80
CA LYS A 43 0.82 -0.75 14.99
C LYS A 43 0.02 -0.69 13.68
N ILE A 44 0.62 -0.17 12.61
CA ILE A 44 -0.03 0.05 11.32
C ILE A 44 -0.42 -1.28 10.66
N PHE A 45 0.51 -2.24 10.60
CA PHE A 45 0.34 -3.47 9.81
C PHE A 45 -0.09 -4.69 10.62
N GLY A 46 -0.05 -4.61 11.95
CA GLY A 46 -0.47 -5.67 12.87
C GLY A 46 0.63 -6.66 13.24
N LEU A 47 0.41 -7.33 14.38
CA LEU A 47 1.19 -8.45 14.87
C LEU A 47 0.50 -9.79 14.52
N PRO A 48 1.25 -10.89 14.42
CA PRO A 48 0.67 -12.23 14.44
C PRO A 48 -0.08 -12.47 15.76
N GLY A 49 -1.18 -13.25 15.71
CA GLY A 49 -2.11 -13.43 16.85
C GLY A 49 -1.58 -14.23 18.05
N GLU A 50 -0.31 -14.60 18.04
CA GLU A 50 0.34 -15.42 19.09
C GLU A 50 0.96 -14.56 20.21
N LYS A 51 0.86 -13.23 20.14
CA LYS A 51 1.42 -12.32 21.15
C LYS A 51 0.38 -11.95 22.21
N GLU A 52 0.79 -11.97 23.47
CA GLU A 52 -0.04 -11.60 24.64
C GLU A 52 -0.33 -10.08 24.71
N PHE A 53 0.45 -9.29 23.96
CA PHE A 53 0.23 -7.86 23.78
C PHE A 53 0.01 -7.54 22.30
N GLY A 54 -0.61 -6.40 22.04
CA GLY A 54 -0.92 -5.95 20.69
C GLY A 54 -2.35 -5.49 20.58
N GLY A 55 -2.56 -4.45 19.78
CA GLY A 55 -3.89 -3.95 19.46
C GLY A 55 -4.36 -4.40 18.08
N PRO A 56 -5.64 -4.13 17.77
CA PRO A 56 -6.18 -4.30 16.42
C PRO A 56 -5.34 -3.56 15.38
N THR A 57 -5.27 -4.10 14.18
CA THR A 57 -4.49 -3.48 13.10
C THR A 57 -5.12 -2.16 12.68
N ARG A 58 -4.31 -1.09 12.58
CA ARG A 58 -4.83 0.23 12.16
C ARG A 58 -5.14 0.28 10.68
N LEU A 59 -4.31 -0.29 9.82
CA LEU A 59 -4.48 -0.22 8.36
C LEU A 59 -5.20 -1.45 7.78
N ILE A 60 -6.35 -1.20 7.18
CA ILE A 60 -7.07 -2.13 6.31
C ILE A 60 -6.87 -1.64 4.87
N VAL A 61 -6.53 -2.55 3.96
CA VAL A 61 -6.36 -2.26 2.53
C VAL A 61 -7.32 -3.16 1.78
N ARG A 62 -8.27 -2.56 1.06
CA ARG A 62 -9.23 -3.28 0.23
C ARG A 62 -8.58 -3.70 -1.08
N ASP A 63 -9.18 -4.70 -1.73
CA ASP A 63 -8.79 -5.08 -3.08
C ASP A 63 -9.04 -3.93 -4.06
N SER A 64 -8.16 -3.80 -5.04
CA SER A 64 -8.21 -2.74 -6.02
C SER A 64 -8.71 -3.29 -7.35
N PHE A 65 -9.83 -2.77 -7.83
CA PHE A 65 -10.47 -3.18 -9.07
C PHE A 65 -10.20 -2.16 -10.17
N LEU A 66 -10.24 -2.58 -11.44
CA LEU A 66 -10.10 -1.68 -12.58
C LEU A 66 -11.18 -0.60 -12.54
N THR A 67 -10.82 0.62 -12.94
CA THR A 67 -11.82 1.65 -13.21
C THR A 67 -12.64 1.27 -14.46
N ASP A 68 -13.89 1.71 -14.53
CA ASP A 68 -14.74 1.44 -15.70
C ASP A 68 -14.11 1.96 -17.00
N GLU A 69 -13.46 3.12 -16.93
CA GLU A 69 -12.74 3.71 -18.06
C GLU A 69 -11.53 2.87 -18.47
N SER A 70 -10.74 2.41 -17.49
CA SER A 70 -9.59 1.54 -17.78
C SER A 70 -10.04 0.20 -18.33
N ALA A 71 -11.12 -0.40 -17.82
CA ALA A 71 -11.65 -1.66 -18.31
C ALA A 71 -12.17 -1.54 -19.75
N LYS A 72 -12.83 -0.44 -20.10
CA LYS A 72 -13.22 -0.14 -21.49
C LYS A 72 -11.99 0.02 -22.39
N ARG A 73 -11.02 0.84 -21.97
CA ARG A 73 -9.79 1.08 -22.74
C ARG A 73 -9.04 -0.23 -23.00
N LEU A 74 -8.86 -1.07 -21.98
CA LEU A 74 -8.13 -2.34 -22.10
C LEU A 74 -8.81 -3.29 -23.10
N ARG A 75 -10.14 -3.37 -23.11
CA ARG A 75 -10.89 -4.20 -24.07
C ARG A 75 -10.78 -3.73 -25.52
N GLU A 76 -10.55 -2.44 -25.73
CA GLU A 76 -10.39 -1.86 -27.06
C GLU A 76 -8.94 -1.98 -27.58
N LEU A 77 -7.98 -2.29 -26.71
CA LEU A 77 -6.60 -2.52 -27.13
C LEU A 77 -6.48 -3.85 -27.86
N PRO A 78 -5.67 -3.92 -28.93
CA PRO A 78 -5.36 -5.16 -29.62
C PRO A 78 -4.30 -5.96 -28.82
N THR A 79 -4.66 -6.42 -27.62
CA THR A 79 -3.81 -7.26 -26.76
C THR A 79 -4.08 -8.75 -26.97
N ASP A 80 -3.18 -9.60 -26.46
CA ASP A 80 -3.31 -11.06 -26.59
C ASP A 80 -4.56 -11.63 -25.88
N MET A 81 -5.02 -10.95 -24.82
CA MET A 81 -6.21 -11.29 -24.02
C MET A 81 -7.07 -10.04 -23.79
N GLU A 82 -8.27 -10.21 -23.24
CA GLU A 82 -9.27 -9.13 -23.05
C GLU A 82 -8.80 -7.97 -22.16
N TYR A 83 -7.95 -8.23 -21.15
CA TYR A 83 -7.44 -7.22 -20.21
C TYR A 83 -5.92 -7.25 -20.03
N THR A 84 -5.25 -8.22 -20.62
CA THR A 84 -3.86 -8.57 -20.34
C THR A 84 -3.09 -8.82 -21.63
N GLU A 85 -1.77 -8.67 -21.56
CA GLU A 85 -0.85 -8.95 -22.66
C GLU A 85 0.18 -10.00 -22.24
N ILE A 86 0.68 -10.75 -23.22
CA ILE A 86 1.75 -11.72 -23.01
C ILE A 86 3.09 -11.02 -23.27
N LYS A 87 3.86 -10.82 -22.20
CA LYS A 87 5.24 -10.38 -22.35
C LYS A 87 6.15 -11.59 -22.51
N PHE A 88 6.86 -11.64 -23.63
CA PHE A 88 7.94 -12.59 -23.85
C PHE A 88 9.23 -12.07 -23.19
N GLU A 89 9.90 -12.94 -22.45
CA GLU A 89 11.26 -12.70 -21.97
C GLU A 89 12.17 -13.86 -22.35
N ASN A 90 13.42 -13.58 -22.67
CA ASN A 90 14.38 -14.63 -23.05
C ASN A 90 15.54 -14.65 -22.07
N ALA A 91 15.90 -15.83 -21.58
CA ALA A 91 17.23 -16.06 -21.04
C ALA A 91 18.13 -16.50 -22.19
N ILE A 92 19.21 -15.76 -22.44
CA ILE A 92 20.19 -16.09 -23.49
C ILE A 92 21.43 -16.67 -22.83
N ASP A 93 21.82 -17.87 -23.24
CA ASP A 93 23.10 -18.47 -22.87
C ASP A 93 24.24 -17.61 -23.47
N ARG A 94 25.14 -17.13 -22.61
CA ARG A 94 26.22 -16.23 -23.03
C ARG A 94 27.33 -16.92 -23.84
N ILE A 95 27.39 -18.24 -23.80
CA ILE A 95 28.39 -19.06 -24.50
C ILE A 95 27.80 -19.54 -25.83
N THR A 96 26.63 -20.16 -25.78
CA THR A 96 26.02 -20.79 -26.97
C THR A 96 25.08 -19.84 -27.75
N SER A 97 24.77 -18.66 -27.19
CA SER A 97 23.75 -17.73 -27.71
C SER A 97 22.35 -18.36 -27.87
N ALA A 98 22.10 -19.52 -27.25
CA ALA A 98 20.81 -20.18 -27.28
C ALA A 98 19.78 -19.38 -26.46
N ALA A 99 18.60 -19.16 -27.03
CA ALA A 99 17.50 -18.48 -26.38
C ALA A 99 16.56 -19.47 -25.70
N ASN A 100 16.19 -19.20 -24.44
CA ASN A 100 15.16 -19.92 -23.71
C ASN A 100 13.99 -18.96 -23.40
N PRO A 101 12.97 -18.90 -24.29
CA PRO A 101 11.86 -17.98 -24.16
C PRO A 101 10.89 -18.41 -23.06
N ARG A 102 10.45 -17.44 -22.26
CA ARG A 102 9.38 -17.57 -21.28
C ARG A 102 8.30 -16.55 -21.56
N GLN A 103 7.06 -16.96 -21.38
CA GLN A 103 5.90 -16.08 -21.50
C GLN A 103 5.40 -15.73 -20.11
N THR A 104 4.98 -14.48 -19.92
CA THR A 104 4.36 -14.02 -18.67
C THR A 104 3.24 -13.06 -19.01
N GLU A 105 2.02 -13.42 -18.59
CA GLU A 105 0.86 -12.54 -18.66
C GLU A 105 1.05 -11.35 -17.72
N ARG A 106 0.72 -10.14 -18.19
CA ARG A 106 0.72 -8.93 -17.37
C ARG A 106 -0.40 -7.99 -17.77
N VAL A 107 -0.77 -7.10 -16.86
CA VAL A 107 -1.64 -5.97 -17.18
C VAL A 107 -0.85 -4.93 -17.98
N PRO A 108 -1.37 -4.43 -19.12
CA PRO A 108 -0.74 -3.37 -19.90
C PRO A 108 -0.45 -2.12 -19.07
N ALA A 109 0.59 -1.39 -19.46
CA ALA A 109 0.95 -0.14 -18.81
C ALA A 109 -0.16 0.92 -19.00
N GLY A 110 -0.42 1.71 -17.96
CA GLY A 110 -1.46 2.74 -17.98
C GLY A 110 -2.84 2.25 -17.58
N ALA A 111 -2.99 0.98 -17.19
CA ALA A 111 -4.19 0.50 -16.52
C ALA A 111 -4.39 1.22 -15.16
N GLU A 112 -5.63 1.60 -14.87
CA GLU A 112 -5.99 2.34 -13.67
C GLU A 112 -6.91 1.51 -12.78
N PHE A 113 -6.65 1.56 -11.47
CA PHE A 113 -7.37 0.81 -10.46
C PHE A 113 -7.87 1.73 -9.35
N ASN A 114 -9.12 1.55 -8.95
CA ASN A 114 -9.65 2.15 -7.73
C ASN A 114 -9.05 1.42 -6.52
N PHE A 115 -8.56 2.17 -5.54
CA PHE A 115 -8.05 1.60 -4.29
C PHE A 115 -8.73 2.24 -3.09
N GLU A 116 -8.90 1.48 -2.01
CA GLU A 116 -9.45 1.98 -0.76
C GLU A 116 -8.59 1.49 0.40
N MET A 117 -8.23 2.42 1.30
CA MET A 117 -7.58 2.12 2.57
C MET A 117 -8.40 2.71 3.70
N ILE A 118 -8.54 1.95 4.79
CA ILE A 118 -9.18 2.41 6.03
C ILE A 118 -8.11 2.40 7.11
N TYR A 119 -7.90 3.55 7.73
CA TYR A 119 -6.99 3.70 8.86
C TYR A 119 -7.81 3.97 10.12
N ASN A 120 -7.80 3.03 11.06
CA ASN A 120 -8.49 3.15 12.33
C ASN A 120 -7.61 3.89 13.34
N VAL A 121 -8.17 4.89 14.01
CA VAL A 121 -7.51 5.66 15.08
C VAL A 121 -8.10 5.22 16.41
N PHE A 122 -7.28 4.66 17.30
CA PHE A 122 -7.69 4.18 18.63
C PHE A 122 -7.13 5.06 19.76
N CYS A 123 -6.02 5.75 19.51
CA CYS A 123 -5.48 6.78 20.38
C CYS A 123 -4.94 7.95 19.55
N ASP A 124 -4.73 9.10 20.18
CA ASP A 124 -4.30 10.32 19.47
C ASP A 124 -2.94 10.14 18.77
N ASP A 125 -2.03 9.36 19.37
CA ASP A 125 -0.73 9.00 18.80
C ASP A 125 -0.86 8.22 17.46
N ASP A 126 -1.96 7.50 17.22
CA ASP A 126 -2.18 6.79 15.95
C ASP A 126 -2.30 7.80 14.79
N LYS A 127 -2.76 9.04 15.05
CA LYS A 127 -2.83 10.07 14.01
C LYS A 127 -1.45 10.38 13.46
N ASP A 128 -0.43 10.49 14.31
CA ASP A 128 0.95 10.71 13.88
C ASP A 128 1.49 9.55 13.04
N ASP A 129 1.10 8.32 13.38
CA ASP A 129 1.54 7.14 12.65
C ASP A 129 1.01 7.09 11.22
N LEU A 130 -0.12 7.76 10.90
CA LEU A 130 -0.67 7.81 9.54
C LEU A 130 0.36 8.30 8.52
N ARG A 131 1.27 9.22 8.89
CA ARG A 131 2.33 9.70 7.99
C ARG A 131 3.19 8.56 7.43
N HIS A 132 3.38 7.49 8.20
CA HIS A 132 4.17 6.35 7.78
C HIS A 132 3.44 5.49 6.74
N VAL A 133 2.09 5.55 6.69
CA VAL A 133 1.30 4.95 5.60
C VAL A 133 1.61 5.66 4.29
N PHE A 134 1.55 7.00 4.26
CA PHE A 134 1.90 7.77 3.07
C PHE A 134 3.37 7.60 2.67
N LYS A 135 4.29 7.56 3.65
CA LYS A 135 5.70 7.19 3.42
C LYS A 135 5.82 5.82 2.76
N ALA A 136 5.11 4.82 3.25
CA ALA A 136 5.12 3.47 2.67
C ALA A 136 4.53 3.44 1.24
N MET A 137 3.50 4.25 0.96
CA MET A 137 2.98 4.44 -0.40
C MET A 137 4.04 5.05 -1.31
N LYS A 138 4.73 6.11 -0.87
CA LYS A 138 5.79 6.76 -1.65
C LYS A 138 6.97 5.82 -1.91
N LEU A 139 7.42 5.09 -0.89
CA LEU A 139 8.45 4.04 -1.06
C LEU A 139 8.04 2.99 -2.09
N LEU A 140 6.75 2.64 -2.14
CA LEU A 140 6.23 1.69 -3.12
C LEU A 140 6.21 2.24 -4.54
N GLU A 141 5.96 3.54 -4.73
CA GLU A 141 6.08 4.17 -6.05
C GLU A 141 7.49 4.06 -6.60
N ASP A 142 8.51 4.18 -5.75
CA ASP A 142 9.93 4.07 -6.13
C ASP A 142 10.42 2.62 -6.24
N ASP A 143 9.65 1.67 -5.70
CA ASP A 143 9.86 0.24 -5.84
C ASP A 143 8.84 -0.35 -6.85
N TYR A 144 8.50 -1.63 -6.71
CA TYR A 144 7.56 -2.34 -7.58
C TYR A 144 6.53 -3.13 -6.77
N LEU A 145 5.33 -3.24 -7.33
CA LEU A 145 4.25 -4.10 -6.84
C LEU A 145 4.21 -5.42 -7.62
N GLY A 146 4.10 -6.54 -6.92
CA GLY A 146 4.09 -7.87 -7.54
C GLY A 146 5.50 -8.46 -7.73
N SER A 147 5.75 -9.09 -8.87
CA SER A 147 6.97 -9.85 -9.14
C SER A 147 7.77 -9.26 -10.31
N SER A 148 9.03 -9.68 -10.45
CA SER A 148 9.93 -9.34 -11.57
C SER A 148 10.19 -7.83 -11.77
N GLY A 149 10.12 -7.01 -10.72
CA GLY A 149 10.29 -5.56 -10.86
C GLY A 149 11.65 -5.11 -11.41
N SER A 150 12.73 -5.84 -11.13
CA SER A 150 14.04 -5.58 -11.74
C SER A 150 14.06 -5.72 -13.27
N ARG A 151 13.05 -6.38 -13.85
CA ARG A 151 12.83 -6.52 -15.31
C ARG A 151 11.80 -5.52 -15.84
N GLY A 152 11.47 -4.50 -15.06
CA GLY A 152 10.56 -3.40 -15.43
C GLY A 152 9.07 -3.67 -15.18
N TYR A 153 8.71 -4.63 -14.33
CA TYR A 153 7.31 -4.87 -13.95
C TYR A 153 6.91 -4.09 -12.70
N GLY A 154 5.60 -3.86 -12.54
CA GLY A 154 5.04 -3.46 -11.25
C GLY A 154 5.32 -2.02 -10.83
N LYS A 155 5.80 -1.16 -11.73
CA LYS A 155 5.85 0.29 -11.46
C LYS A 155 4.42 0.80 -11.33
N ILE A 156 4.11 1.44 -10.20
CA ILE A 156 2.81 2.05 -9.94
C ILE A 156 2.99 3.52 -9.57
N ARG A 157 1.88 4.26 -9.58
CA ARG A 157 1.76 5.61 -9.05
C ARG A 157 0.41 5.72 -8.35
N PHE A 158 0.37 6.35 -7.19
CA PHE A 158 -0.85 6.75 -6.54
C PHE A 158 -1.21 8.17 -6.98
N LYS A 159 -2.46 8.38 -7.38
CA LYS A 159 -2.99 9.68 -7.78
C LYS A 159 -4.42 9.81 -7.25
N ASP A 160 -4.94 11.03 -7.29
CA ASP A 160 -6.32 11.34 -6.95
C ASP A 160 -6.74 10.82 -5.56
N ILE A 161 -5.82 10.93 -4.59
CA ILE A 161 -6.08 10.49 -3.22
C ILE A 161 -7.04 11.46 -2.57
N GLU A 162 -8.12 10.93 -2.00
CA GLU A 162 -9.05 11.65 -1.16
C GLU A 162 -9.01 11.07 0.26
N VAL A 163 -8.78 11.93 1.24
CA VAL A 163 -8.69 11.54 2.65
C VAL A 163 -9.92 12.07 3.38
N PHE A 164 -10.65 11.18 4.04
CA PHE A 164 -11.85 11.52 4.81
C PHE A 164 -11.61 11.23 6.29
N TRP A 165 -12.03 12.15 7.15
CA TRP A 165 -12.09 11.94 8.60
C TRP A 165 -13.52 11.60 9.02
N ASN A 166 -13.73 10.40 9.55
CA ASN A 166 -15.03 9.95 10.04
C ASN A 166 -14.95 9.75 11.57
N PRO A 167 -15.30 10.76 12.39
CA PRO A 167 -15.38 10.60 13.84
C PRO A 167 -16.56 9.70 14.22
N ILE A 168 -16.58 9.24 15.48
CA ILE A 168 -17.64 8.35 16.01
C ILE A 168 -19.05 8.91 15.73
N LYS A 169 -19.25 10.21 15.98
CA LYS A 169 -20.52 10.92 15.72
C LYS A 169 -21.02 10.80 14.27
N SER A 170 -20.13 10.70 13.29
CA SER A 170 -20.51 10.54 11.88
C SER A 170 -21.09 9.15 11.58
N TYR A 171 -20.72 8.14 12.36
CA TYR A 171 -21.33 6.81 12.27
C TYR A 171 -22.71 6.77 12.95
N GLU A 172 -22.94 7.61 13.95
CA GLU A 172 -24.25 7.75 14.61
C GLU A 172 -25.25 8.54 13.74
N SER A 173 -24.79 9.60 13.08
CA SER A 173 -25.62 10.43 12.20
C SER A 173 -25.77 9.86 10.78
N GLY A 174 -24.93 8.91 10.38
CA GLY A 174 -24.86 8.37 9.02
C GLY A 174 -24.15 9.30 8.01
N GLU A 175 -23.54 10.39 8.49
CA GLU A 175 -22.90 11.40 7.66
C GLU A 175 -21.42 11.11 7.39
N LEU A 176 -21.14 10.02 6.67
CA LEU A 176 -19.79 9.56 6.37
C LEU A 176 -19.24 10.16 5.07
N ARG A 177 -17.91 10.31 4.98
CA ARG A 177 -17.17 10.72 3.77
C ARG A 177 -17.68 12.03 3.12
N LYS A 178 -18.21 12.97 3.92
CA LYS A 178 -18.78 14.22 3.39
C LYS A 178 -17.74 15.21 2.87
N ILE A 179 -16.60 15.34 3.55
CA ILE A 179 -15.59 16.36 3.26
C ILE A 179 -14.21 15.72 3.23
N THR A 180 -13.48 15.99 2.16
CA THR A 180 -12.06 15.65 2.04
C THR A 180 -11.22 16.59 2.90
N ILE A 181 -10.38 16.04 3.77
CA ILE A 181 -9.54 16.83 4.67
C ILE A 181 -8.17 17.21 4.06
N ASN A 182 -7.78 16.59 2.95
CA ASN A 182 -6.50 16.83 2.28
C ASN A 182 -6.50 17.96 1.23
N GLY A 183 -7.67 18.52 0.88
CA GLY A 183 -7.76 19.59 -0.13
C GLY A 183 -7.17 19.16 -1.48
N ASP A 184 -6.29 19.98 -2.04
CA ASP A 184 -5.64 19.71 -3.34
C ASP A 184 -4.44 18.74 -3.26
N ASN A 185 -4.03 18.32 -2.07
CA ASN A 185 -2.93 17.37 -1.88
C ASN A 185 -3.39 15.94 -2.22
N LYS A 186 -3.16 15.49 -3.46
CA LYS A 186 -3.74 14.26 -4.01
C LYS A 186 -2.72 13.15 -4.25
N THR A 187 -1.46 13.34 -3.86
CA THR A 187 -0.39 12.35 -4.00
C THR A 187 0.25 12.01 -2.64
N PRO A 188 0.90 10.85 -2.48
CA PRO A 188 1.59 10.51 -1.23
C PRO A 188 2.64 11.53 -0.82
N GLU A 189 3.33 12.12 -1.80
CA GLU A 189 4.37 13.12 -1.56
C GLU A 189 3.81 14.43 -0.98
N GLU A 190 2.74 14.95 -1.57
CA GLU A 190 2.04 16.14 -1.07
C GLU A 190 1.44 15.90 0.32
N LEU A 191 0.87 14.72 0.57
CA LEU A 191 0.32 14.34 1.87
C LEU A 191 1.39 14.24 2.97
N ILE A 192 2.63 13.88 2.61
CA ILE A 192 3.77 13.89 3.55
C ILE A 192 4.23 15.31 3.82
N GLN A 193 4.35 16.15 2.78
CA GLN A 193 4.81 17.54 2.91
C GLN A 193 3.84 18.37 3.75
N ASN A 194 2.54 18.18 3.56
CA ASN A 194 1.47 18.95 4.21
C ASN A 194 0.77 18.15 5.33
N PHE A 195 1.50 17.22 5.95
CA PHE A 195 0.92 16.30 6.93
C PHE A 195 0.37 17.00 8.18
N ASP A 196 1.04 18.04 8.68
CA ASP A 196 0.61 18.73 9.90
C ASP A 196 -0.72 19.47 9.69
N GLU A 197 -0.93 20.04 8.49
CA GLU A 197 -2.22 20.65 8.11
C GLU A 197 -3.32 19.58 8.02
N LEU A 198 -3.01 18.44 7.40
CA LEU A 198 -3.92 17.29 7.32
C LEU A 198 -4.32 16.80 8.71
N LYS A 199 -3.34 16.62 9.60
CA LYS A 199 -3.54 16.17 10.98
C LYS A 199 -4.38 17.18 11.77
N GLY A 200 -4.13 18.49 11.60
CA GLY A 200 -4.90 19.54 12.27
C GLY A 200 -6.40 19.55 11.92
N LYS A 201 -6.78 18.96 10.77
CA LYS A 201 -8.19 18.78 10.38
C LYS A 201 -8.83 17.51 10.94
N MET A 202 -8.06 16.64 11.60
CA MET A 202 -8.59 15.48 12.33
C MET A 202 -9.06 15.93 13.71
N GLY A 203 -10.29 15.58 14.09
CA GLY A 203 -10.85 15.98 15.39
C GLY A 203 -10.16 15.32 16.58
N ASN A 204 -10.12 15.98 17.74
CA ASN A 204 -9.50 15.48 18.98
C ASN A 204 -10.36 14.46 19.76
N GLU A 205 -11.48 14.04 19.18
CA GLU A 205 -12.41 13.07 19.77
C GLU A 205 -11.96 11.66 19.38
N VAL A 206 -10.94 11.13 20.06
CA VAL A 206 -10.57 9.70 20.03
C VAL A 206 -11.07 9.03 21.30
#